data_AF-W0N2T1-F1
#
_entry.id   AF-W0N2T1-F1
#
_cell.length_a   1.000
_cell.length_b   1.000
_cell.length_c   1.000
_cell.angle_alpha   90.00
_cell.angle_beta   90.00
_cell.angle_gamma   90.00
#
_symmetry.space_group_name_H-M   'P 1'
#
loop_
_entity.id
_entity.type
_entity.pdbx_description
1 polymer ?
#
loop_
_entity_poly.entity_id
_entity_poly.type
_entity_poly.pdbx_seq_one_letter_code
_entity_poly.pdbx_strand_id
1 'polypeptide(L)'
;MSVISAATLYSAPSLAANTQLPAQANLAACPAQDFDGFLKRFANDIEVQKAFVSMPLQSEYIDPEAQPEPRPVSELLDKSQLEFPLMPSDQQQHDQGLTLAKRLKGPDQAVIKLTKPDTGYQLSLFFKREACWMLYRIQDESL
;
A
#
# COMPACT_ATOMS: atom_id res chain seq x y z
N MET A 1 69.16 -37.15 12.40
CA MET A 1 69.53 -35.75 12.71
C MET A 1 68.45 -34.88 12.10
N SER A 2 67.43 -34.53 12.88
CA SER A 2 67.27 -33.23 13.55
C SER A 2 67.16 -32.08 12.55
N VAL A 3 66.00 -31.42 12.44
CA VAL A 3 65.62 -30.27 13.28
C VAL A 3 64.12 -30.01 13.19
N ILE A 4 63.54 -29.66 14.35
CA ILE A 4 62.16 -29.21 14.54
C ILE A 4 62.21 -27.67 14.48
N SER A 5 61.36 -27.04 13.67
CA SER A 5 61.14 -25.59 13.73
C SER A 5 59.67 -25.31 14.06
N ALA A 6 59.47 -24.76 15.26
CA ALA A 6 58.22 -24.18 15.70
C ALA A 6 58.07 -22.77 15.10
N ALA A 7 56.87 -22.44 14.62
CA ALA A 7 56.49 -21.06 14.33
C ALA A 7 55.17 -20.76 15.04
N THR A 8 55.25 -19.79 15.94
CA THR A 8 54.21 -19.28 16.82
C THR A 8 53.16 -18.49 16.03
N LEU A 9 51.90 -18.64 16.44
CA LEU A 9 50.71 -18.02 15.86
C LEU A 9 50.64 -16.52 16.14
N TYR A 10 50.19 -15.72 15.17
CA TYR A 10 49.64 -14.39 15.38
C TYR A 10 48.20 -14.37 14.88
N SER A 11 47.24 -14.34 15.81
CA SER A 11 45.81 -14.16 15.51
C SER A 11 45.46 -12.69 15.63
N ALA A 12 45.03 -12.06 14.54
CA ALA A 12 44.51 -10.69 14.56
C ALA A 12 43.07 -10.68 15.10
N PRO A 13 42.70 -9.75 16.01
CA PRO A 13 41.30 -9.58 16.42
C PRO A 13 40.51 -8.95 15.27
N SER A 14 39.55 -9.71 14.72
CA SER A 14 38.56 -9.18 13.77
C SER A 14 37.46 -8.48 14.56
N LEU A 15 37.42 -7.14 14.51
CA LEU A 15 36.28 -6.36 14.99
C LEU A 15 35.14 -6.51 13.97
N ALA A 16 34.30 -7.52 14.16
CA ALA A 16 33.02 -7.60 13.48
C ALA A 16 32.10 -6.53 14.09
N ALA A 17 31.98 -5.38 13.42
CA ALA A 17 30.91 -4.44 13.69
C ALA A 17 29.60 -5.12 13.29
N ASN A 18 28.81 -5.55 14.29
CA ASN A 18 27.43 -5.97 14.09
C ASN A 18 26.60 -4.72 13.80
N THR A 19 26.65 -4.23 12.57
CA THR A 19 25.67 -3.28 12.05
C THR A 19 24.38 -4.07 11.86
N GLN A 20 23.61 -4.22 12.94
CA GLN A 20 22.21 -4.63 12.83
C GLN A 20 21.50 -3.50 12.08
N LEU A 21 21.40 -3.64 10.76
CA LEU A 21 20.45 -2.86 9.97
C LEU A 21 19.06 -3.08 10.59
N PRO A 22 18.22 -2.02 10.67
CA PRO A 22 16.84 -2.20 11.05
C PRO A 22 16.22 -3.26 10.14
N ALA A 23 15.43 -4.16 10.73
CA ALA A 23 14.72 -5.21 10.01
C ALA A 23 13.99 -4.57 8.82
N GLN A 24 14.50 -4.83 7.61
CA GLN A 24 13.75 -4.57 6.39
C GLN A 24 12.52 -5.46 6.52
N ALA A 25 11.36 -4.86 6.76
CA ALA A 25 10.09 -5.55 6.57
C ALA A 25 10.20 -6.28 5.24
N ASN A 26 9.99 -7.61 5.24
CA ASN A 26 10.02 -8.42 4.03
C ASN A 26 9.23 -7.67 2.97
N LEU A 27 9.92 -7.03 2.02
CA LEU A 27 9.27 -6.46 0.85
C LEU A 27 8.76 -7.67 0.10
N ALA A 28 7.49 -8.00 0.29
CA ALA A 28 6.80 -8.92 -0.58
C ALA A 28 7.13 -8.46 -2.00
N ALA A 29 7.65 -9.36 -2.83
CA ALA A 29 7.98 -9.04 -4.22
C ALA A 29 6.78 -8.34 -4.85
N CYS A 30 7.00 -7.26 -5.61
CA CYS A 30 5.90 -6.45 -6.11
C CYS A 30 4.89 -7.34 -6.86
N PRO A 31 3.57 -7.19 -6.63
CA PRO A 31 2.57 -8.09 -7.20
C PRO A 31 2.57 -8.06 -8.73
N ALA A 32 2.98 -6.93 -9.30
CA ALA A 32 3.21 -6.74 -10.72
C ALA A 32 4.22 -5.60 -10.94
N GLN A 33 4.72 -5.52 -12.18
CA GLN A 33 5.63 -4.46 -12.60
C GLN A 33 4.86 -3.20 -13.01
N ASP A 34 3.83 -3.33 -13.85
CA ASP A 34 2.97 -2.22 -14.27
C ASP A 34 1.77 -2.02 -13.33
N PHE A 35 1.11 -0.86 -13.47
CA PHE A 35 -0.02 -0.50 -12.61
C PHE A 35 -1.26 -1.37 -12.86
N ASP A 36 -1.50 -1.83 -14.09
CA ASP A 36 -2.72 -2.56 -14.43
C ASP A 36 -2.67 -3.99 -13.89
N GLY A 37 -1.53 -4.66 -14.03
CA GLY A 37 -1.26 -5.94 -13.38
C GLY A 37 -1.33 -5.83 -11.86
N PHE A 38 -0.84 -4.72 -11.29
CA PHE A 38 -0.91 -4.48 -9.85
C PHE A 38 -2.36 -4.31 -9.41
N LEU A 39 -3.11 -3.43 -10.07
CA LEU A 39 -4.49 -3.12 -9.72
C LEU A 39 -5.38 -4.36 -9.77
N LYS A 40 -5.21 -5.19 -10.80
CA LYS A 40 -5.95 -6.44 -10.95
C LYS A 40 -5.70 -7.38 -9.76
N ARG A 41 -4.46 -7.49 -9.28
CA ARG A 41 -4.16 -8.28 -8.07
C ARG A 41 -4.69 -7.60 -6.81
N PHE A 42 -4.49 -6.30 -6.69
CA PHE A 42 -4.91 -5.50 -5.53
C PHE A 42 -6.43 -5.55 -5.29
N ALA A 43 -7.24 -5.52 -6.35
CA ALA A 43 -8.70 -5.60 -6.23
C ALA A 43 -9.19 -7.02 -5.88
N ASN A 44 -8.54 -8.06 -6.41
CA ASN A 44 -9.06 -9.43 -6.37
C ASN A 44 -8.38 -10.33 -5.33
N ASP A 45 -7.33 -9.87 -4.65
CA ASP A 45 -6.63 -10.61 -3.59
C ASP A 45 -6.52 -9.74 -2.33
N ILE A 46 -7.26 -10.11 -1.28
CA ILE A 46 -7.33 -9.36 -0.03
C ILE A 46 -5.98 -9.33 0.71
N GLU A 47 -5.13 -10.36 0.55
CA GLU A 47 -3.81 -10.38 1.19
C GLU A 47 -2.84 -9.45 0.48
N VAL A 48 -2.93 -9.35 -0.86
CA VAL A 48 -2.25 -8.29 -1.62
C VAL A 48 -2.77 -6.92 -1.17
N GLN A 49 -4.08 -6.76 -1.02
CA GLN A 49 -4.64 -5.49 -0.58
C GLN A 49 -4.11 -5.09 0.81
N LYS A 50 -4.06 -6.00 1.78
CA LYS A 50 -3.51 -5.74 3.13
C LYS A 50 -2.01 -5.46 3.14
N ALA A 51 -1.26 -6.01 2.19
CA ALA A 51 0.19 -5.85 2.11
C ALA A 51 0.63 -4.57 1.39
N PHE A 52 -0.18 -4.08 0.43
CA PHE A 52 0.17 -2.97 -0.46
C PHE A 52 -0.64 -1.69 -0.18
N VAL A 53 -0.85 -1.39 1.10
CA VAL A 53 -1.42 -0.12 1.58
C VAL A 53 -0.35 0.59 2.43
N SER A 54 -0.08 1.85 2.13
CA SER A 54 0.84 2.68 2.91
C SER A 54 0.24 2.97 4.29
N MET A 55 1.04 2.82 5.34
CA MET A 55 0.66 3.17 6.70
C MET A 55 1.39 4.45 7.16
N PRO A 56 0.71 5.41 7.78
CA PRO A 56 -0.75 5.49 7.89
C PRO A 56 -1.40 5.74 6.52
N LEU A 57 -2.64 5.26 6.34
CA LEU A 57 -3.47 5.54 5.18
C LEU A 57 -4.17 6.89 5.38
N GLN A 58 -4.11 7.79 4.41
CA GLN A 58 -4.93 9.00 4.45
C GLN A 58 -6.37 8.68 4.02
N SER A 59 -7.34 8.89 4.92
CA SER A 59 -8.76 8.73 4.63
C SER A 59 -9.43 10.09 4.61
N GLU A 60 -10.23 10.36 3.58
CA GLU A 60 -11.03 11.57 3.48
C GLU A 60 -12.48 11.21 3.18
N TYR A 61 -13.42 11.85 3.86
CA TYR A 61 -14.85 11.61 3.65
C TYR A 61 -15.69 12.85 3.98
N ILE A 62 -16.95 12.87 3.56
CA ILE A 62 -17.92 13.90 3.96
C ILE A 62 -18.62 13.43 5.23
N ASP A 63 -18.54 14.21 6.31
CA ASP A 63 -19.35 14.00 7.51
C ASP A 63 -20.73 14.65 7.31
N PRO A 64 -21.81 13.85 7.13
CA PRO A 64 -23.15 14.38 6.89
C PRO A 64 -23.80 14.96 8.15
N GLU A 65 -23.30 14.62 9.34
CA GLU A 65 -23.86 15.04 10.63
C GLU A 65 -23.22 16.35 11.14
N ALA A 66 -22.17 16.83 10.47
CA ALA A 66 -21.56 18.11 10.76
C ALA A 66 -22.59 19.24 10.58
N GLN A 67 -22.68 20.13 11.58
CA GLN A 67 -23.52 21.33 11.53
C GLN A 67 -22.66 22.58 11.32
N PRO A 68 -23.18 23.63 10.64
CA PRO A 68 -24.52 23.75 10.06
C PRO A 68 -24.70 23.00 8.72
N GLU A 69 -23.62 22.58 8.08
CA GLU A 69 -23.60 21.86 6.80
C GLU A 69 -22.59 20.71 6.87
N PRO A 70 -22.75 19.66 6.02
CA PRO A 70 -21.76 18.60 5.88
C PRO A 70 -20.37 19.15 5.58
N ARG A 71 -19.33 18.55 6.17
CA ARG A 71 -17.94 19.02 6.00
C ARG A 71 -17.00 17.89 5.64
N PRO A 72 -15.96 18.17 4.83
CA PRO A 72 -14.90 17.21 4.60
C PRO A 72 -14.11 16.96 5.88
N VAL A 73 -13.84 15.68 6.15
CA VAL A 73 -13.00 15.19 7.22
C VAL A 73 -11.78 14.51 6.59
N SER A 74 -10.61 14.67 7.24
CA SER A 74 -9.38 14.00 6.85
C SER A 74 -8.74 13.36 8.07
N GLU A 75 -8.40 12.08 7.95
CA GLU A 75 -7.82 11.28 9.01
C GLU A 75 -6.61 10.48 8.51
N LEU A 76 -5.73 10.12 9.42
CA LEU A 76 -4.63 9.18 9.19
C LEU A 76 -4.96 7.89 9.94
N LEU A 77 -5.13 6.80 9.19
CA LEU A 77 -5.57 5.51 9.72
C LEU A 77 -4.41 4.52 9.77
N ASP A 78 -4.19 3.95 10.94
CA ASP A 78 -3.31 2.80 11.12
C ASP A 78 -4.00 1.49 10.73
N LYS A 79 -3.22 0.42 10.57
CA LYS A 79 -3.70 -0.87 10.07
C LYS A 79 -4.86 -1.45 10.88
N SER A 80 -4.91 -1.23 12.19
CA SER A 80 -5.98 -1.72 13.07
C SER A 80 -7.31 -1.00 12.89
N GLN A 81 -7.33 0.16 12.23
CA GLN A 81 -8.53 0.96 11.96
C GLN A 81 -9.13 0.66 10.58
N LEU A 82 -8.45 -0.12 9.74
CA LEU A 82 -8.87 -0.40 8.37
C LEU A 82 -9.75 -1.63 8.29
N GLU A 83 -10.90 -1.47 7.65
CA GLU A 83 -11.80 -2.57 7.30
C GLU A 83 -11.56 -2.99 5.85
N PHE A 84 -11.11 -4.22 5.65
CA PHE A 84 -10.86 -4.77 4.32
C PHE A 84 -12.09 -5.56 3.79
N PRO A 85 -12.37 -5.51 2.48
CA PRO A 85 -11.57 -4.86 1.45
C PRO A 85 -11.82 -3.34 1.33
N LEU A 86 -10.75 -2.57 1.16
CA LEU A 86 -10.74 -1.14 0.84
C LEU A 86 -11.14 -0.84 -0.60
N MET A 87 -10.92 -1.79 -1.51
CA MET A 87 -11.40 -1.75 -2.89
C MET A 87 -12.20 -3.03 -3.18
N PRO A 88 -13.45 -2.93 -3.67
CA PRO A 88 -14.22 -4.11 -4.06
C PRO A 88 -13.51 -4.85 -5.20
N SER A 89 -13.64 -6.17 -5.20
CA SER A 89 -13.15 -7.02 -6.31
C SER A 89 -13.83 -6.69 -7.63
N ASP A 90 -13.25 -7.12 -8.75
CA ASP A 90 -13.83 -6.87 -10.08
C ASP A 90 -15.24 -7.48 -10.19
N GLN A 91 -15.46 -8.66 -9.59
CA GLN A 91 -16.76 -9.29 -9.53
C GLN A 91 -17.77 -8.47 -8.70
N GLN A 92 -17.36 -7.99 -7.52
CA GLN A 92 -18.23 -7.14 -6.69
C GLN A 92 -18.56 -5.81 -7.39
N GLN A 93 -17.58 -5.20 -8.06
CA GLN A 93 -17.81 -3.99 -8.84
C GLN A 93 -18.85 -4.22 -9.93
N HIS A 94 -18.73 -5.33 -10.68
CA HIS A 94 -19.71 -5.71 -11.69
C HIS A 94 -21.11 -5.92 -11.08
N ASP A 95 -21.21 -6.71 -10.01
CA ASP A 95 -22.48 -7.07 -9.38
C ASP A 95 -23.19 -5.87 -8.74
N GLN A 96 -22.41 -4.88 -8.31
CA GLN A 96 -22.91 -3.62 -7.74
C GLN A 96 -23.24 -2.55 -8.82
N GLY A 97 -22.90 -2.81 -10.09
CA GLY A 97 -23.06 -1.85 -11.18
C GLY A 97 -22.10 -0.65 -11.07
N LEU A 98 -20.91 -0.85 -10.50
CA LEU A 98 -19.89 0.19 -10.38
C LEU A 98 -19.20 0.42 -11.73
N THR A 99 -18.94 1.69 -12.03
CA THR A 99 -18.11 2.11 -13.14
C THR A 99 -16.73 2.50 -12.62
N LEU A 100 -15.69 1.89 -13.18
CA LEU A 100 -14.29 2.20 -12.86
C LEU A 100 -13.70 3.16 -13.90
N ALA A 101 -13.19 4.29 -13.44
CA ALA A 101 -12.39 5.22 -14.22
C ALA A 101 -10.95 5.27 -13.67
N LYS A 102 -9.98 4.93 -14.53
CA LYS A 102 -8.55 4.98 -14.22
C LYS A 102 -7.90 6.22 -14.81
N ARG A 103 -7.09 6.92 -14.02
CA ARG A 103 -6.23 8.03 -14.50
C ARG A 103 -4.81 7.86 -13.99
N LEU A 104 -3.85 7.82 -14.91
CA LEU A 104 -2.43 7.94 -14.58
C LEU A 104 -2.09 9.43 -14.44
N LYS A 105 -1.53 9.84 -13.30
CA LYS A 105 -1.08 11.22 -13.05
C LYS A 105 0.41 11.42 -13.38
N GLY A 106 1.14 10.32 -13.56
CA GLY A 106 2.55 10.26 -13.89
C GLY A 106 3.04 8.81 -13.91
N PRO A 107 4.36 8.57 -14.05
CA PRO A 107 4.91 7.21 -14.05
C PRO A 107 4.71 6.48 -12.71
N ASP A 108 4.61 7.24 -11.62
CA ASP A 108 4.57 6.74 -10.24
C ASP A 108 3.30 7.15 -9.48
N GLN A 109 2.27 7.65 -10.17
CA GLN A 109 1.00 8.03 -9.55
C GLN A 109 -0.19 7.64 -10.41
N ALA A 110 -1.21 7.06 -9.78
CA ALA A 110 -2.45 6.69 -10.42
C ALA A 110 -3.64 6.93 -9.48
N VAL A 111 -4.81 7.15 -10.07
CA VAL A 111 -6.08 7.27 -9.35
C VAL A 111 -7.11 6.37 -10.00
N ILE A 112 -7.82 5.62 -9.16
CA ILE A 112 -9.01 4.87 -9.53
C ILE A 112 -10.21 5.56 -8.92
N LYS A 113 -11.22 5.85 -9.75
CA LYS A 113 -12.51 6.37 -9.31
C LYS A 113 -13.57 5.32 -9.58
N LEU A 114 -14.28 4.90 -8.54
CA LEU A 114 -15.45 4.03 -8.62
C LEU A 114 -16.70 4.90 -8.43
N THR A 115 -17.66 4.79 -9.33
CA THR A 115 -18.95 5.48 -9.22
C THR A 115 -20.10 4.54 -9.50
N LYS A 116 -21.24 4.78 -8.86
CA LYS A 116 -22.50 4.11 -9.20
C LYS A 116 -23.47 5.13 -9.81
N PRO A 117 -23.93 4.92 -11.06
CA PRO A 117 -24.90 5.82 -11.68
C PRO A 117 -26.15 6.00 -10.80
N ASP A 118 -26.68 7.22 -10.76
CA ASP A 118 -27.95 7.57 -10.10
C ASP A 118 -28.01 7.35 -8.57
N THR A 119 -26.89 7.12 -7.87
CA THR A 119 -26.90 6.93 -6.40
C THR A 119 -25.98 7.86 -5.61
N GLY A 120 -25.29 8.80 -6.25
CA GLY A 120 -24.33 9.69 -5.57
C GLY A 120 -23.03 9.02 -5.09
N TYR A 121 -22.88 7.70 -5.25
CA TYR A 121 -21.69 6.96 -4.79
C TYR A 121 -20.44 7.34 -5.58
N GLN A 122 -19.39 7.76 -4.85
CA GLN A 122 -18.13 8.20 -5.43
C GLN A 122 -16.95 7.88 -4.50
N LEU A 123 -16.16 6.87 -4.87
CA LEU A 123 -14.96 6.48 -4.14
C LEU A 123 -13.71 6.68 -5.02
N SER A 124 -12.74 7.43 -4.54
CA SER A 124 -11.44 7.61 -5.20
C SER A 124 -10.32 6.96 -4.40
N LEU A 125 -9.53 6.11 -5.06
CA LEU A 125 -8.36 5.43 -4.51
C LEU A 125 -7.10 5.94 -5.19
N PHE A 126 -6.15 6.45 -4.40
CA PHE A 126 -4.93 7.09 -4.88
C PHE A 126 -3.72 6.20 -4.60
N PHE A 127 -2.99 5.91 -5.68
CA PHE A 127 -1.84 5.02 -5.65
C PHE A 127 -0.57 5.79 -5.97
N LYS A 128 0.50 5.44 -5.27
CA LYS A 128 1.86 5.91 -5.56
C LYS A 128 2.77 4.71 -5.75
N ARG A 129 3.79 4.84 -6.60
CA ARG A 129 4.87 3.87 -6.72
C ARG A 129 6.07 4.37 -5.93
N GLU A 130 6.51 3.56 -4.97
CA GLU A 130 7.81 3.70 -4.33
C GLU A 130 8.70 2.54 -4.82
N ALA A 131 8.94 1.52 -3.98
CA ALA A 131 9.49 0.24 -4.44
C ALA A 131 8.44 -0.57 -5.21
N CYS A 132 7.19 -0.54 -4.75
CA CYS A 132 6.02 -1.13 -5.40
C CYS A 132 4.89 -0.09 -5.43
N TRP A 133 3.83 -0.37 -6.19
CA TRP A 133 2.58 0.39 -6.08
C TRP A 133 1.93 0.16 -4.72
N MET A 134 1.45 1.24 -4.11
CA MET A 134 0.82 1.24 -2.79
C MET A 134 -0.40 2.17 -2.81
N LEU A 135 -1.51 1.74 -2.21
CA LEU A 135 -2.63 2.63 -1.89
C LEU A 135 -2.23 3.53 -0.71
N TYR A 136 -2.28 4.85 -0.89
CA TYR A 136 -1.86 5.78 0.17
C TYR A 136 -2.95 6.77 0.58
N ARG A 137 -4.01 6.88 -0.22
CA ARG A 137 -5.17 7.72 0.13
C ARG A 137 -6.47 7.13 -0.42
N ILE A 138 -7.52 7.22 0.38
CA ILE A 138 -8.91 7.00 -0.03
C ILE A 138 -9.66 8.32 0.17
N GLN A 139 -10.56 8.62 -0.76
CA GLN A 139 -11.47 9.76 -0.66
C GLN A 139 -12.88 9.31 -1.04
N ASP A 140 -13.78 9.32 -0.07
CA ASP A 140 -15.21 9.03 -0.25
C ASP A 140 -15.99 10.35 -0.33
N GLU A 141 -16.51 10.66 -1.51
CA GLU A 141 -17.32 11.86 -1.76
C GLU A 141 -18.78 11.49 -2.03
N SER A 142 -19.22 10.35 -1.50
CA SER A 142 -20.61 9.92 -1.61
C SER A 142 -21.54 10.88 -0.83
N LEU A 143 -22.76 11.07 -1.35
CA LEU A 143 -23.80 11.92 -0.78
C LEU A 143 -25.09 11.13 -0.52
#